data_AF-A0A6P9A111-F1
#
_entry.id   AF-A0A6P9A111-F1
#
_cell.length_a   1.000
_cell.length_b   1.000
_cell.length_c   1.000
_cell.angle_alpha   90.00
_cell.angle_beta   90.00
_cell.angle_gamma   90.00
#
_symmetry.space_group_name_H-M   'P 1'
#
loop_
_entity.id
_entity.type
_entity.pdbx_description
1 polymer ?
#
loop_
_entity_poly.entity_id
_entity_poly.type
_entity_poly.pdbx_seq_one_letter_code
_entity_poly.pdbx_strand_id
1 'polypeptide(L)'
;MEERIRIVKAAAAIIREDIRAQPYDTSRYPTPDDLRGCGDNVIPPTLQTLVEDVVCKGRSGNMRRAKAVCRTLEEAIIAETRPRSFVSPMQVGLAVWLHRRYASRALVDVLHALGLCASYQEAVDYETSAVHHGRPAIEDSAFVQYVFDNADFNIRTLDGLGTFHAMGGVR
;
A
#
# COMPACT_ATOMS: atom_id res chain seq x y z
N MET A 1 -4.43 30.61 24.14
CA MET A 1 -4.66 29.82 22.91
C MET A 1 -3.44 29.86 22.01
N GLU A 2 -2.87 31.05 21.79
CA GLU A 2 -1.62 31.25 21.03
C GLU A 2 -0.47 30.36 21.49
N GLU A 3 -0.29 30.20 22.81
CA GLU A 3 0.79 29.36 23.32
C GLU A 3 0.67 27.88 22.91
N ARG A 4 -0.55 27.34 22.96
CA ARG A 4 -0.80 25.95 22.55
C ARG A 4 -0.52 25.76 21.06
N ILE A 5 -0.86 26.75 20.23
CA ILE A 5 -0.57 26.74 18.79
C ILE A 5 0.94 26.79 18.54
N ARG A 6 1.69 27.58 19.30
CA ARG A 6 3.16 27.65 19.21
C ARG A 6 3.79 26.28 19.51
N ILE A 7 3.34 25.59 20.56
CA ILE A 7 3.82 24.24 20.91
C ILE A 7 3.51 23.24 19.78
N VAL A 8 2.29 23.25 19.25
CA VAL A 8 1.90 22.36 18.14
C VAL A 8 2.75 22.62 16.88
N LYS A 9 3.03 23.88 16.56
CA LYS A 9 3.91 24.23 15.43
C LYS A 9 5.35 23.74 15.63
N ALA A 10 5.87 23.83 16.85
CA ALA A 10 7.19 23.30 17.19
C ALA A 10 7.23 21.77 17.07
N ALA A 11 6.21 21.07 17.59
CA ALA A 11 6.10 19.62 17.47
C ALA A 11 5.98 19.18 15.99
N ALA A 12 5.17 19.90 15.20
CA ALA A 12 5.03 19.63 13.77
C ALA A 12 6.36 19.81 13.01
N ALA A 13 7.18 20.80 13.38
CA ALA A 13 8.50 20.98 12.79
C ALA A 13 9.44 19.80 13.11
N ILE A 14 9.45 19.33 14.36
CA ILE A 14 10.24 18.16 14.78
C ILE A 14 9.83 16.92 13.97
N ILE A 15 8.53 16.60 13.95
CA ILE A 15 8.00 15.45 13.20
C ILE A 15 8.35 15.53 11.71
N ARG A 16 8.22 16.72 11.11
CA ARG A 16 8.55 16.91 9.70
C ARG A 16 10.03 16.66 9.42
N GLU A 17 10.93 17.13 10.29
CA GLU A 17 12.37 16.89 10.10
C GLU A 17 12.73 15.42 10.34
N ASP A 18 12.08 14.73 11.27
CA ASP A 18 12.29 13.28 11.47
C ASP A 18 11.87 12.48 10.24
N ILE A 19 10.71 12.78 9.65
CA ILE A 19 10.27 12.16 8.38
C ILE A 19 11.26 12.45 7.24
N ARG A 20 11.92 13.62 7.25
CA ARG A 20 12.91 14.01 6.23
C ARG A 20 14.27 13.35 6.43
N ALA A 21 14.68 13.15 7.68
CA ALA A 21 15.94 12.51 8.02
C ALA A 21 15.89 10.99 7.77
N GLN A 22 14.70 10.40 7.80
CA GLN A 22 14.49 8.97 7.55
C GLN A 22 14.89 8.58 6.11
N PRO A 23 15.76 7.58 5.92
CA PRO A 23 15.96 6.95 4.62
C PRO A 23 14.81 5.97 4.34
N TYR A 24 14.20 6.10 3.17
CA TYR A 24 13.21 5.16 2.66
C TYR A 24 13.76 4.48 1.41
N ASP A 25 13.58 3.16 1.32
CA ASP A 25 13.96 2.41 0.12
C ASP A 25 12.92 2.70 -0.98
N THR A 26 13.41 3.18 -2.12
CA THR A 26 12.63 3.42 -3.33
C THR A 26 13.09 2.55 -4.50
N SER A 27 14.08 1.68 -4.26
CA SER A 27 14.59 0.75 -5.28
C SER A 27 13.66 -0.44 -5.52
N ARG A 28 12.73 -0.68 -4.60
CA ARG A 28 11.80 -1.80 -4.62
C ARG A 28 10.41 -1.36 -4.23
N TYR A 29 9.42 -1.96 -4.88
CA TYR A 29 8.04 -1.86 -4.43
C TYR A 29 7.80 -2.70 -3.16
N PRO A 30 6.78 -2.36 -2.35
CA PRO A 30 6.40 -3.14 -1.18
C PRO A 30 6.11 -4.60 -1.53
N THR A 31 6.52 -5.53 -0.69
CA THR A 31 6.16 -6.95 -0.83
C THR A 31 4.70 -7.20 -0.40
N PRO A 32 4.09 -8.34 -0.76
CA PRO A 32 2.76 -8.71 -0.25
C PRO A 32 2.66 -8.73 1.28
N ASP A 33 3.76 -8.97 2.00
CA ASP A 33 3.81 -8.92 3.46
C ASP A 33 3.82 -7.46 3.97
N ASP A 34 4.50 -6.56 3.27
CA ASP A 34 4.45 -5.13 3.54
C ASP A 34 3.03 -4.58 3.38
N LEU A 35 2.32 -5.00 2.32
CA LEU A 35 0.92 -4.62 2.06
C LEU A 35 -0.04 -5.12 3.16
N ARG A 36 0.27 -6.25 3.82
CA ARG A 36 -0.52 -6.78 4.94
C ARG A 36 -0.26 -6.04 6.25
N GLY A 37 0.68 -5.10 6.25
CA GLY A 37 1.17 -4.45 7.46
C GLY A 37 2.09 -5.35 8.29
N CYS A 38 2.71 -6.37 7.70
CA CYS A 38 3.79 -7.12 8.34
C CYS A 38 5.17 -6.53 8.04
N GLY A 39 5.25 -5.54 7.15
CA GLY A 39 6.49 -4.89 6.75
C GLY A 39 7.09 -3.92 7.76
N ASP A 40 8.42 -3.89 7.81
CA ASP A 40 9.28 -2.92 8.51
C ASP A 40 9.31 -1.56 7.77
N ASN A 41 8.15 -1.04 7.39
CA ASN A 41 8.10 0.33 6.90
C ASN A 41 8.36 1.23 8.11
N VAL A 42 9.59 1.74 8.18
CA VAL A 42 10.10 2.45 9.35
C VAL A 42 9.34 3.77 9.45
N ILE A 43 8.33 3.80 10.31
CA ILE A 43 7.57 5.01 10.64
C ILE A 43 8.37 5.75 11.73
N PRO A 44 8.61 7.06 11.60
CA PRO A 44 9.34 7.80 12.63
C PRO A 44 8.62 7.71 13.99
N PRO A 45 9.33 7.41 15.10
CA PRO A 45 8.71 7.23 16.41
C PRO A 45 7.93 8.46 16.90
N THR A 46 8.34 9.66 16.51
CA THR A 46 7.67 10.93 16.84
C THR A 46 6.31 11.05 16.16
N LEU A 47 6.22 10.65 14.90
CA LEU A 47 4.95 10.58 14.16
C LEU A 47 4.04 9.51 14.76
N GLN A 48 4.57 8.32 15.01
CA GLN A 48 3.82 7.22 15.63
C GLN A 48 3.24 7.64 16.98
N THR A 49 4.06 8.24 17.84
CA THR A 49 3.63 8.71 19.16
C THR A 49 2.50 9.74 19.02
N LEU A 50 2.61 10.71 18.10
CA LEU A 50 1.56 11.70 17.87
C LEU A 50 0.25 11.04 17.42
N VAL A 51 0.30 10.19 16.40
CA VAL A 51 -0.90 9.60 15.79
C VAL A 51 -1.57 8.63 16.77
N GLU A 52 -0.80 7.80 17.46
CA GLU A 52 -1.33 6.91 18.50
C GLU A 52 -1.92 7.69 19.68
N ASP A 53 -1.27 8.74 20.17
CA ASP A 53 -1.84 9.56 21.27
C ASP A 53 -3.12 10.30 20.84
N VAL A 54 -3.23 10.72 19.59
CA VAL A 54 -4.44 11.37 19.08
C VAL A 54 -5.59 10.38 18.88
N VAL A 55 -5.29 9.18 18.36
CA VAL A 55 -6.31 8.22 17.92
C VAL A 55 -6.68 7.20 19.00
N CYS A 56 -5.71 6.75 19.80
CA CYS A 56 -5.85 5.62 20.74
C CYS A 56 -6.05 6.04 22.19
N LYS A 57 -5.58 7.24 22.59
CA LYS A 57 -5.66 7.69 23.98
C LYS A 57 -7.11 7.80 24.45
N GLY A 58 -7.43 7.14 25.56
CA GLY A 58 -8.78 7.12 26.13
C GLY A 58 -9.77 6.17 25.44
N ARG A 59 -9.35 5.38 24.44
CA ARG A 59 -10.21 4.35 23.84
C ARG A 59 -10.20 3.07 24.67
N SER A 60 -11.38 2.59 25.05
CA SER A 60 -11.61 1.25 25.57
C SER A 60 -12.23 0.36 24.49
N GLY A 61 -11.58 -0.75 24.12
CA GLY A 61 -12.12 -1.71 23.15
C GLY A 61 -11.07 -2.29 22.19
N ASN A 62 -11.53 -2.81 21.04
CA ASN A 62 -10.68 -3.47 20.06
C ASN A 62 -9.68 -2.48 19.42
N MET A 63 -8.45 -2.49 19.93
CA MET A 63 -7.37 -1.62 19.49
C MET A 63 -6.82 -1.97 18.10
N ARG A 64 -7.17 -3.15 17.55
CA ARG A 64 -6.66 -3.60 16.24
C ARG A 64 -7.07 -2.66 15.12
N ARG A 65 -8.34 -2.24 15.09
CA ARG A 65 -8.84 -1.29 14.09
C ARG A 65 -8.21 0.09 14.27
N ALA A 66 -8.06 0.55 15.51
CA ALA A 66 -7.44 1.84 15.80
C ALA A 66 -5.98 1.87 15.30
N LYS A 67 -5.19 0.83 15.59
CA LYS A 67 -3.82 0.68 15.10
C LYS A 67 -3.73 0.63 13.57
N ALA A 68 -4.65 -0.05 12.90
CA ALA A 68 -4.70 -0.06 11.44
C ALA A 68 -4.93 1.36 10.88
N VAL A 69 -5.82 2.13 11.50
CA VAL A 69 -6.05 3.54 11.13
C VAL A 69 -4.80 4.40 11.39
N CYS A 70 -4.13 4.23 12.54
CA CYS A 70 -2.89 4.94 12.83
C CYS A 70 -1.86 4.72 11.72
N ARG A 71 -1.64 3.46 11.33
CA ARG A 71 -0.70 3.11 10.27
C ARG A 71 -1.07 3.76 8.92
N THR A 72 -2.34 3.73 8.54
CA THR A 72 -2.78 4.37 7.29
C THR A 72 -2.54 5.88 7.32
N LEU A 73 -2.77 6.54 8.47
CA LEU A 73 -2.50 7.98 8.63
C LEU A 73 -1.01 8.29 8.61
N GLU A 74 -0.20 7.49 9.30
CA GLU A 74 1.25 7.63 9.34
C GLU A 74 1.86 7.53 7.94
N GLU A 75 1.53 6.49 7.19
CA GLU A 75 2.01 6.31 5.82
C GLU A 75 1.53 7.42 4.88
N ALA A 76 0.27 7.86 5.01
CA ALA A 76 -0.26 8.97 4.22
C ALA A 76 0.48 10.29 4.51
N ILE A 77 0.76 10.59 5.79
CA ILE A 77 1.53 11.79 6.18
C ILE A 77 2.96 11.71 5.62
N ILE A 78 3.60 10.54 5.67
CA ILE A 78 4.95 10.36 5.13
C ILE A 78 4.95 10.55 3.60
N ALA A 79 4.01 9.92 2.89
CA ALA A 79 3.88 10.02 1.44
C ALA A 79 3.75 11.48 0.96
N GLU A 80 2.95 12.27 1.66
CA GLU A 80 2.75 13.69 1.35
C GLU A 80 3.93 14.58 1.78
N THR A 81 4.64 14.22 2.85
CA THR A 81 5.81 14.98 3.31
C THR A 81 7.05 14.73 2.43
N ARG A 82 7.12 13.56 1.80
CA ARG A 82 8.25 13.07 1.00
C ARG A 82 7.77 12.52 -0.36
N PRO A 83 7.15 13.36 -1.21
CA PRO A 83 6.66 12.90 -2.50
C PRO A 83 7.82 12.33 -3.33
N ARG A 84 7.59 11.18 -4.00
CA ARG A 84 8.58 10.45 -4.81
C ARG A 84 9.75 9.83 -4.04
N SER A 85 9.85 10.04 -2.73
CA SER A 85 10.90 9.44 -1.89
C SER A 85 10.34 8.39 -0.93
N PHE A 86 9.04 8.11 -0.98
CA PHE A 86 8.38 7.08 -0.19
C PHE A 86 7.23 6.50 -1.01
N VAL A 87 7.12 5.18 -1.03
CA VAL A 87 6.01 4.45 -1.66
C VAL A 87 5.19 3.85 -0.52
N SER A 88 3.97 4.37 -0.29
CA SER A 88 3.12 3.84 0.80
C SER A 88 2.60 2.44 0.43
N PRO A 89 2.90 1.41 1.23
CA PRO A 89 2.31 0.08 1.07
C PRO A 89 0.79 0.11 1.11
N MET A 90 0.17 0.86 2.03
CA MET A 90 -1.29 0.89 2.14
C MET A 90 -1.95 1.57 0.93
N GLN A 91 -1.40 2.68 0.44
CA GLN A 91 -1.94 3.38 -0.71
C GLN A 91 -1.77 2.57 -2.01
N VAL A 92 -0.60 1.94 -2.21
CA VAL A 92 -0.35 1.05 -3.36
C VAL A 92 -1.21 -0.21 -3.28
N GLY A 93 -1.27 -0.84 -2.11
CA GLY A 93 -2.08 -2.05 -1.90
C GLY A 93 -3.56 -1.82 -2.15
N LEU A 94 -4.09 -0.67 -1.71
CA LEU A 94 -5.47 -0.30 -2.00
C LEU A 94 -5.71 -0.05 -3.50
N ALA A 95 -4.81 0.67 -4.18
CA ALA A 95 -4.93 0.93 -5.61
C ALA A 95 -4.90 -0.36 -6.43
N VAL A 96 -3.95 -1.26 -6.15
CA VAL A 96 -3.82 -2.58 -6.81
C VAL A 96 -5.03 -3.44 -6.53
N TRP A 97 -5.52 -3.49 -5.27
CA TRP A 97 -6.70 -4.26 -4.91
C TRP A 97 -7.95 -3.76 -5.67
N LEU A 98 -8.16 -2.45 -5.72
CA LEU A 98 -9.29 -1.84 -6.44
C LEU A 98 -9.20 -2.13 -7.94
N HIS A 99 -8.00 -2.00 -8.52
CA HIS A 99 -7.81 -2.26 -9.93
C HIS A 99 -8.10 -3.73 -10.27
N ARG A 100 -7.53 -4.69 -9.52
CA ARG A 100 -7.79 -6.12 -9.70
C ARG A 100 -9.24 -6.50 -9.47
N ARG A 101 -9.90 -5.84 -8.52
CA ARG A 101 -11.27 -6.19 -8.12
C ARG A 101 -12.32 -5.67 -9.10
N TYR A 102 -12.14 -4.46 -9.61
CA TYR A 102 -13.18 -3.75 -10.37
C TYR A 102 -12.78 -3.43 -11.81
N ALA A 103 -11.51 -3.66 -12.18
CA ALA A 103 -10.94 -3.32 -13.48
C ALA A 103 -11.20 -1.85 -13.91
N SER A 104 -11.41 -0.94 -12.94
CA SER A 104 -11.82 0.43 -13.19
C SER A 104 -10.72 1.41 -12.84
N ARG A 105 -10.12 2.00 -13.88
CA ARG A 105 -9.20 3.13 -13.73
C ARG A 105 -9.90 4.36 -13.12
N ALA A 106 -11.13 4.65 -13.52
CA ALA A 106 -11.88 5.81 -13.02
C ALA A 106 -12.06 5.75 -11.49
N LEU A 107 -12.32 4.57 -10.93
CA LEU A 107 -12.43 4.39 -9.48
C LEU A 107 -11.11 4.69 -8.76
N VAL A 108 -9.99 4.20 -9.30
CA VAL A 108 -8.66 4.47 -8.76
C VAL A 108 -8.35 5.97 -8.86
N ASP A 109 -8.61 6.60 -10.00
CA ASP A 109 -8.35 8.03 -10.21
C ASP A 109 -9.17 8.91 -9.24
N VAL A 110 -10.43 8.57 -8.96
CA VAL A 110 -11.25 9.29 -7.97
C VAL A 110 -10.67 9.16 -6.57
N LEU A 111 -10.28 7.95 -6.15
CA LEU A 111 -9.75 7.73 -4.80
C LEU A 111 -8.33 8.29 -4.63
N HIS A 112 -7.54 8.29 -5.70
CA HIS A 112 -6.24 8.95 -5.74
C HIS A 112 -6.40 10.48 -5.60
N ALA A 113 -7.36 11.09 -6.29
CA ALA A 113 -7.65 12.52 -6.16
C ALA A 113 -8.11 12.92 -4.74
N LEU A 114 -8.64 11.97 -3.96
CA LEU A 114 -8.99 12.14 -2.55
C LEU A 114 -7.83 11.85 -1.58
N GLY A 115 -6.65 11.47 -2.08
CA GLY A 115 -5.48 11.12 -1.27
C GLY A 115 -5.56 9.74 -0.58
N LEU A 116 -6.49 8.88 -1.01
CA LEU A 116 -6.76 7.60 -0.33
C LEU A 116 -5.91 6.44 -0.87
N CYS A 117 -5.48 6.49 -2.13
CA CYS A 117 -4.66 5.45 -2.73
C CYS A 117 -3.62 6.02 -3.71
N ALA A 118 -2.70 5.15 -4.13
CA ALA A 118 -1.72 5.46 -5.14
C ALA A 118 -2.38 5.72 -6.51
N SER A 119 -1.64 6.31 -7.43
CA SER A 119 -2.13 6.55 -8.78
C SER A 119 -2.34 5.25 -9.54
N TYR A 120 -3.18 5.28 -10.58
CA TYR A 120 -3.35 4.13 -11.46
C TYR A 120 -2.02 3.67 -12.07
N GLN A 121 -1.17 4.62 -12.50
CA GLN A 121 0.13 4.31 -13.08
C GLN A 121 1.01 3.56 -12.08
N GLU A 122 1.06 4.02 -10.83
CA GLU A 122 1.86 3.40 -9.78
C GLU A 122 1.37 1.99 -9.43
N ALA A 123 0.07 1.73 -9.51
CA ALA A 123 -0.48 0.38 -9.36
C ALA A 123 -0.04 -0.55 -10.51
N VAL A 124 -0.03 -0.06 -11.76
CA VAL A 124 0.43 -0.84 -12.92
C VAL A 124 1.94 -1.10 -12.85
N ASP A 125 2.72 -0.10 -12.44
CA ASP A 125 4.18 -0.23 -12.26
C ASP A 125 4.49 -1.27 -11.17
N TYR A 126 3.74 -1.25 -10.06
CA TYR A 126 3.80 -2.27 -9.02
C TYR A 126 3.51 -3.68 -9.58
N GLU A 127 2.42 -3.84 -10.32
CA GLU A 127 2.05 -5.15 -10.88
C GLU A 127 3.10 -5.67 -11.86
N THR A 128 3.66 -4.79 -12.69
CA THR A 128 4.74 -5.11 -13.62
C THR A 128 5.99 -5.54 -12.86
N SER A 129 6.37 -4.82 -11.81
CA SER A 129 7.49 -5.17 -10.92
C SER A 129 7.27 -6.51 -10.21
N ALA A 130 6.03 -6.84 -9.85
CA ALA A 130 5.69 -8.13 -9.23
C ALA A 130 5.81 -9.30 -10.21
N VAL A 131 5.50 -9.09 -11.50
CA VAL A 131 5.70 -10.12 -12.56
C VAL A 131 7.19 -10.37 -12.81
N HIS A 132 8.04 -9.36 -12.63
CA HIS A 132 9.49 -9.48 -12.79
C HIS A 132 10.23 -10.04 -11.56
N HIS A 133 9.53 -10.28 -10.44
CA HIS A 133 10.13 -11.03 -9.32
C HIS A 133 10.45 -12.46 -9.78
N GLY A 134 11.70 -12.88 -9.52
CA GLY A 134 12.33 -14.03 -10.16
C GLY A 134 11.48 -15.29 -10.18
N ARG A 135 11.47 -15.97 -11.33
CA ARG A 135 10.91 -17.31 -11.47
C ARG A 135 11.48 -18.21 -10.36
N PRO A 136 10.67 -19.05 -9.71
CA PRO A 136 11.20 -20.02 -8.76
C PRO A 136 12.29 -20.86 -9.44
N ALA A 137 13.42 -21.03 -8.77
CA ALA A 137 14.50 -21.87 -9.27
C ALA A 137 14.03 -23.33 -9.24
N ILE A 138 13.81 -23.91 -10.42
CA ILE A 138 13.48 -25.33 -10.57
C ILE A 138 14.80 -26.10 -10.59
N GLU A 139 14.97 -27.06 -9.69
CA GLU A 139 16.15 -27.93 -9.65
C GLU A 139 16.21 -28.83 -10.89
N ASP A 140 17.41 -29.11 -11.41
CA ASP A 140 17.61 -29.91 -12.63
C ASP A 140 17.07 -31.36 -12.51
N SER A 141 16.93 -31.88 -11.28
CA SER A 141 16.36 -33.20 -11.00
C SER A 141 14.84 -33.20 -10.77
N ALA A 142 14.17 -32.04 -10.87
CA ALA A 142 12.74 -31.94 -10.59
C ALA A 142 11.91 -32.61 -11.70
N PHE A 143 10.94 -33.42 -11.30
CA PHE A 143 9.90 -33.91 -12.20
C PHE A 143 8.89 -32.79 -12.47
N VAL A 144 8.71 -32.42 -13.74
CA VAL A 144 7.89 -31.31 -14.19
C VAL A 144 6.68 -31.87 -14.94
N GLN A 145 5.48 -31.69 -14.39
CA GLN A 145 4.22 -32.15 -15.00
C GLN A 145 3.44 -30.97 -15.55
N TYR A 146 3.12 -31.02 -16.85
CA TYR A 146 2.30 -30.01 -17.50
C TYR A 146 0.83 -30.22 -17.15
N VAL A 147 0.24 -29.23 -16.50
CA VAL A 147 -1.20 -29.22 -16.19
C VAL A 147 -1.82 -28.04 -16.92
N PHE A 148 -2.87 -28.30 -17.70
CA PHE A 148 -3.66 -27.29 -18.38
C PHE A 148 -5.04 -27.23 -17.75
N ASP A 149 -5.49 -26.01 -17.45
CA ASP A 149 -6.83 -25.77 -16.91
C ASP A 149 -7.48 -24.56 -17.59
N ASN A 150 -8.80 -24.56 -17.62
CA ASN A 150 -9.57 -23.41 -18.09
C ASN A 150 -9.64 -22.36 -16.97
N ALA A 151 -9.19 -21.16 -17.30
CA ALA A 151 -9.25 -19.99 -16.45
C ALA A 151 -10.41 -19.09 -16.92
N ASP A 152 -11.61 -19.42 -16.43
CA ASP A 152 -12.81 -18.61 -16.62
C ASP A 152 -12.93 -17.57 -15.50
N PHE A 153 -12.76 -16.29 -15.84
CA PHE A 153 -12.97 -15.19 -14.92
C PHE A 153 -14.17 -14.35 -15.35
N ASN A 154 -15.15 -14.22 -14.46
CA ASN A 154 -16.07 -13.09 -14.51
C ASN A 154 -15.28 -11.85 -14.14
N ILE A 155 -14.89 -11.07 -15.15
CA ILE A 155 -14.26 -9.78 -14.96
C ILE A 155 -15.38 -8.92 -14.39
N ARG A 156 -15.39 -8.72 -13.07
CA ARG A 156 -16.34 -7.84 -12.38
C ARG A 156 -16.00 -6.39 -12.73
N THR A 157 -16.11 -6.03 -14.00
CA THR A 157 -16.15 -4.66 -14.46
C THR A 157 -17.37 -3.99 -13.82
N LEU A 158 -17.29 -2.70 -13.52
CA LEU A 158 -18.38 -1.97 -12.87
C LEU A 158 -19.70 -2.01 -13.67
N ASP A 159 -19.64 -2.31 -14.96
CA ASP A 159 -20.77 -2.49 -15.87
C ASP A 159 -21.30 -3.95 -15.95
N GLY A 160 -20.59 -4.93 -15.39
CA GLY A 160 -21.00 -6.34 -15.34
C GLY A 160 -20.92 -7.09 -16.67
N LEU A 161 -20.23 -6.57 -17.69
CA LEU A 161 -20.27 -7.09 -19.07
C LEU A 161 -19.02 -7.88 -19.51
N GLY A 162 -18.02 -8.09 -18.64
CA GLY A 162 -16.78 -8.78 -19.00
C GLY A 162 -16.70 -10.24 -18.54
N THR A 163 -16.58 -11.18 -19.48
CA THR A 163 -16.05 -12.53 -19.21
C THR A 163 -14.69 -12.67 -19.88
N PHE A 164 -13.69 -13.10 -19.11
CA PHE A 164 -12.38 -13.46 -19.62
C PHE A 164 -12.29 -14.98 -19.61
N HIS A 165 -12.03 -15.54 -20.79
CA HIS A 165 -11.77 -16.95 -20.96
C HIS A 165 -10.32 -17.11 -21.43
N ALA A 166 -9.52 -17.84 -20.67
CA ALA A 166 -8.20 -18.26 -21.09
C ALA A 166 -7.95 -19.70 -20.69
N MET A 167 -6.97 -20.34 -21.34
CA MET A 167 -6.45 -21.62 -20.93
C MET A 167 -5.03 -21.40 -20.42
N GLY A 168 -4.79 -21.78 -19.17
CA GLY A 168 -3.49 -21.65 -18.51
C GLY A 168 -2.81 -23.00 -18.44
N GLY A 169 -1.55 -23.07 -18.88
CA GLY A 169 -0.68 -24.23 -18.65
C GLY A 169 0.39 -23.88 -17.63
N VAL A 170 0.55 -24.69 -16.59
CA VAL A 170 1.68 -24.58 -15.65
C VAL A 170 2.73 -25.61 -16.04
N ARG A 171 3.99 -25.14 -16.08
CA ARG A 171 5.20 -25.96 -16.13
C ARG A 171 5.75 -26.06 -14.71
#